data_AF-J5PCY2-F1
#
_entry.id   AF-J5PCY2-F1
#
_cell.length_a   1.000
_cell.length_b   1.000
_cell.length_c   1.000
_cell.angle_alpha   90.00
_cell.angle_beta   90.00
_cell.angle_gamma   90.00
#
_symmetry.space_group_name_H-M   'P 1'
#
loop_
_entity.id
_entity.type
_entity.pdbx_description
1 polymer ?
#
loop_
_entity_poly.entity_id
_entity_poly.type
_entity_poly.pdbx_seq_one_letter_code
_entity_poly.pdbx_strand_id
1 'polypeptide(L)' 'MLVPFCTAPLDIDVLRRAWRVQDATGFGWWDCLLLGSALAAGCDVFLSEDLQHERTVETLTILNPFALGAPEQFIS' A
#
# COMPACT_ATOMS: atom_id res chain seq x y z
N MET A 1 -22.83 15.52 2.90
CA MET A 1 -22.85 14.19 3.52
C MET A 1 -21.55 13.51 3.15
N LEU A 2 -20.68 13.18 4.11
CA LEU A 2 -19.42 12.48 3.84
C LEU A 2 -19.75 10.99 3.65
N VAL A 3 -19.36 10.42 2.51
CA VAL A 3 -19.51 8.98 2.25
C VAL A 3 -18.29 8.21 2.76
N PRO A 4 -18.44 6.94 3.17
CA PRO A 4 -17.30 6.11 3.50
C PRO A 4 -16.43 5.94 2.26
N PHE A 5 -15.18 6.41 2.31
CA PHE A 5 -14.24 6.28 1.20
C PHE A 5 -13.66 4.87 1.10
N CYS A 6 -13.63 4.13 2.21
CA CYS A 6 -13.14 2.77 2.27
C CYS A 6 -14.06 1.91 3.14
N THR A 7 -14.51 0.78 2.60
CA THR A 7 -15.29 -0.24 3.32
C THR A 7 -14.45 -1.47 3.68
N ALA A 8 -13.17 -1.48 3.32
CA ALA A 8 -12.27 -2.58 3.65
C ALA A 8 -12.15 -2.70 5.18
N PRO A 9 -12.36 -3.89 5.75
CA PRO A 9 -12.30 -4.08 7.20
C PRO A 9 -10.86 -3.91 7.69
N LEU A 10 -10.69 -3.16 8.79
CA LEU A 10 -9.46 -3.23 9.57
C LEU A 10 -9.54 -4.45 10.49
N ASP A 11 -8.91 -5.54 10.07
CA ASP A 11 -8.85 -6.78 10.86
C ASP A 11 -7.48 -7.01 11.50
N ILE A 12 -7.38 -8.09 12.28
CA ILE A 12 -6.14 -8.46 12.98
C ILE A 12 -5.02 -8.85 12.00
N ASP A 13 -5.35 -9.39 10.82
CA ASP A 13 -4.33 -9.76 9.83
C ASP A 13 -3.67 -8.50 9.25
N VAL A 14 -4.46 -7.47 8.94
CA VAL A 14 -3.95 -6.15 8.52
C VAL A 14 -2.98 -5.58 9.56
N LEU A 15 -3.34 -5.60 10.85
CA LEU A 15 -2.48 -5.08 11.93
C LEU A 15 -1.17 -5.87 12.05
N ARG A 16 -1.21 -7.21 11.93
CA ARG A 16 0.00 -8.04 11.98
C ARG A 16 0.93 -7.76 10.81
N ARG A 17 0.38 -7.62 9.61
CA ARG A 17 1.16 -7.26 8.41
C ARG A 17 1.76 -5.86 8.56
N ALA A 18 0.98 -4.89 9.04
CA ALA A 18 1.47 -3.54 9.29
C ALA A 18 2.67 -3.52 10.24
N TRP A 19 2.62 -4.24 11.37
CA TRP A 19 3.77 -4.34 12.27
C TRP A 19 4.99 -4.99 11.61
N ARG A 20 4.80 -6.07 10.85
CA ARG A 20 5.90 -6.70 10.10
C ARG A 20 6.54 -5.74 9.09
N VAL A 21 5.72 -4.98 8.37
CA VAL A 21 6.20 -3.95 7.43
C VAL A 21 6.96 -2.88 8.19
N GLN A 22 6.45 -2.41 9.33
CA GLN A 22 7.10 -1.39 10.15
C GLN A 22 8.47 -1.86 10.63
N ASP A 23 8.56 -3.08 11.16
CA ASP A 23 9.81 -3.68 11.63
C ASP A 23 10.83 -3.84 10.48
N ALA A 24 10.37 -4.21 9.28
CA ALA A 24 11.24 -4.44 8.12
C ALA A 24 11.69 -3.15 7.41
N THR A 25 10.88 -2.09 7.45
CA THR A 25 11.08 -0.90 6.60
C THR A 25 11.43 0.37 7.36
N GLY A 26 11.09 0.44 8.65
CA GLY A 26 11.17 1.66 9.44
C GLY A 26 10.18 2.76 9.03
N PHE A 27 9.16 2.44 8.22
CA PHE A 27 8.16 3.40 7.80
C PHE A 27 7.26 3.87 8.95
N GLY A 28 6.58 5.01 8.72
CA GLY A 28 5.57 5.52 9.63
C GLY A 28 4.43 4.52 9.81
N TRP A 29 3.84 4.47 11.00
CA TRP A 29 2.78 3.51 11.34
C TRP A 29 1.61 3.56 10.35
N TRP A 30 1.20 4.76 9.93
CA TRP A 30 0.07 4.92 9.01
C TRP A 30 0.38 4.39 7.61
N ASP A 31 1.59 4.60 7.10
CA ASP A 31 2.02 4.02 5.81
C ASP A 31 2.05 2.48 5.90
N CYS A 32 2.57 1.96 7.01
CA CYS A 32 2.60 0.52 7.27
C CYS A 32 1.19 -0.08 7.33
N LEU A 33 0.23 0.65 7.90
CA LEU A 33 -1.17 0.22 7.98
C LEU A 33 -1.80 0.15 6.58
N LEU A 34 -1.54 1.14 5.73
CA LEU A 34 -2.02 1.15 4.35
C LEU A 34 -1.39 0.02 3.52
N LEU A 35 -0.08 -0.20 3.64
CA LEU A 35 0.63 -1.30 2.99
C LEU A 35 0.13 -2.67 3.51
N GLY A 36 -0.10 -2.79 4.81
CA GLY A 36 -0.67 -4.00 5.42
C GLY A 36 -2.06 -4.34 4.90
N SER A 37 -2.90 -3.31 4.68
CA SER A 37 -4.22 -3.45 4.07
C SER A 37 -4.13 -3.93 2.61
N ALA A 38 -3.25 -3.32 1.81
CA ALA A 38 -3.03 -3.73 0.42
C ALA A 38 -2.50 -5.17 0.32
N LEU A 39 -1.57 -5.55 1.21
CA LEU A 39 -1.07 -6.92 1.30
C LEU A 39 -2.20 -7.90 1.69
N ALA A 40 -3.06 -7.55 2.65
CA ALA A 40 -4.18 -8.38 3.05
C ALA A 40 -5.22 -8.54 1.93
N ALA A 41 -5.43 -7.50 1.13
CA ALA A 41 -6.26 -7.53 -0.07
C ALA A 41 -5.64 -8.30 -1.24
N GLY A 42 -4.38 -8.73 -1.14
CA GLY A 42 -3.67 -9.45 -2.20
C GLY A 42 -3.31 -8.56 -3.40
N CYS A 43 -3.11 -7.27 -3.18
CA CYS A 43 -2.67 -6.35 -4.24
C CYS A 43 -1.21 -6.62 -4.63
N ASP A 44 -0.92 -6.53 -5.92
CA ASP A 44 0.46 -6.59 -6.44
C ASP A 44 1.13 -5.20 -6.46
N VAL A 45 0.32 -4.14 -6.52
CA VAL A 45 0.76 -2.75 -6.68
C VAL A 45 0.12 -1.85 -5.62
N PHE A 46 0.92 -0.93 -5.07
CA PHE A 46 0.46 0.14 -4.19
C PHE A 46 0.87 1.50 -4.77
N LEU A 47 -0.12 2.35 -5.07
CA LEU A 47 0.13 3.67 -5.61
C LEU A 47 0.38 4.67 -4.48
N SER A 48 1.53 5.32 -4.50
CA SER A 48 1.87 6.37 -3.53
C SER A 48 2.89 7.35 -4.11
N GLU A 49 2.61 8.64 -3.97
CA GLU A 49 3.52 9.72 -4.33
C GLU A 49 4.62 9.97 -3.28
N ASP A 50 4.33 9.67 -2.02
CA ASP A 50 5.20 9.94 -0.88
C ASP A 50 6.23 8.82 -0.63
N LEU A 51 5.89 7.58 -1.01
CA LEU A 51 6.76 6.43 -0.84
C LEU A 51 7.72 6.26 -2.04
N GLN A 52 8.85 5.59 -1.78
CA GLN A 52 9.89 5.37 -2.78
C GLN A 52 9.37 4.53 -3.96
N HIS A 53 9.46 5.10 -5.16
CA HIS A 53 9.08 4.42 -6.40
C HIS A 53 9.89 3.14 -6.63
N GLU A 54 9.21 2.10 -7.13
CA GLU A 54 9.74 0.75 -7.41
C GLU A 54 10.27 0.01 -6.19
N ARG A 55 10.01 0.52 -4.97
CA ARG A 55 10.33 -0.21 -3.75
C ARG A 55 9.34 -1.35 -3.56
N THR A 56 9.86 -2.55 -3.36
CA THR A 56 9.06 -3.73 -3.01
C THR A 56 8.98 -3.90 -1.49
N VAL A 57 7.78 -4.18 -1.00
CA VAL A 57 7.48 -4.58 0.38
C VAL A 57 6.74 -5.91 0.32
N GLU A 58 7.40 -6.99 0.71
CA GLU A 58 6.90 -8.36 0.51
C GLU A 58 6.54 -8.62 -0.96
N THR A 59 5.26 -8.84 -1.29
CA THR A 59 4.77 -9.04 -2.66
C THR A 59 4.30 -7.75 -3.34
N LEU A 60 4.25 -6.64 -2.60
CA LEU A 60 3.65 -5.39 -3.04
C LEU A 60 4.71 -4.46 -3.61
N THR A 61 4.53 -4.00 -4.84
CA THR A 61 5.40 -3.00 -5.47
C THR A 61 4.81 -1.61 -5.33
N ILE A 62 5.56 -0.69 -4.76
CA ILE A 62 5.15 0.70 -4.61
C ILE A 62 5.45 1.44 -5.91
N LEU A 63 4.42 2.03 -6.53
CA LEU A 63 4.59 2.82 -7.74
C LEU A 63 4.13 4.27 -7.51
N ASN A 64 4.94 5.22 -7.95
CA ASN A 64 4.58 6.64 -7.88
C ASN A 64 3.79 6.99 -9.13
N PRO A 65 2.50 7.39 -9.01
CA PRO A 65 1.65 7.66 -10.16
C PRO A 65 2.17 8.80 -11.05
N PHE A 66 2.95 9.74 -10.49
CA PHE A 66 3.56 10.83 -11.26
C PHE A 66 4.83 10.42 -12.01
N ALA A 67 5.42 9.27 -11.67
CA ALA A 67 6.58 8.70 -12.37
C ALA A 67 6.16 7.76 -13.52
N LEU A 68 4.95 7.19 -13.46
CA LEU A 68 4.48 6.15 -14.38
C LEU A 68 3.99 6.66 -15.75
N GLY A 69 3.82 7.97 -15.94
CA GLY A 69 3.28 8.50 -17.19
C GLY A 69 1.76 8.27 -17.32
N ALA A 70 1.30 7.72 -18.46
CA ALA A 70 -0.13 7.56 -18.71
C ALA A 70 -0.70 6.34 -17.94
N PRO A 71 -1.92 6.43 -17.34
CA PRO A 71 -2.50 5.35 -16.53
C PRO A 71 -2.61 3.98 -17.22
N GLU A 72 -2.76 4.00 -18.55
CA GLU A 72 -2.90 2.81 -19.40
C GLU A 72 -1.64 1.94 -19.45
N GLN A 73 -0.49 2.45 -18.98
CA GLN A 73 0.82 1.82 -19.16
C GLN A 73 1.16 0.77 -18.08
N PHE A 74 0.36 0.64 -17.02
CA PHE A 74 0.71 -0.21 -15.85
C PHE A 74 -0.47 -0.93 -15.18
N ILE A 75 -1.71 -0.75 -15.66
CA ILE A 75 -2.86 -1.58 -15.27
C ILE A 75 -3.06 -2.60 -16.40
N SER A 76 -2.50 -3.80 -16.23
CA SER A 76 -2.69 -4.94 -17.15
C SER A 76 -3.91 -5.77 -16.79
#